data_AF-A0A2J0SM79-F1
#
_entry.id   AF-A0A2J0SM79-F1
#
_cell.length_a   1.000
_cell.length_b   1.000
_cell.length_c   1.000
_cell.angle_alpha   90.00
_cell.angle_beta   90.00
_cell.angle_gamma   90.00
#
_symmetry.space_group_name_H-M   'P 1'
#
loop_
_entity.id
_entity.type
_entity.pdbx_description
1 polymer ?
#
loop_
_entity_poly.entity_id
_entity_poly.type
_entity_poly.pdbx_seq_one_letter_code
_entity_poly.pdbx_strand_id
1 'polypeptide(L)'
;MTERVHSLRGLLLRRLWLPLLVLMLCSAVGSFALARFYAGQVYDRWLLDSAMSLSELVKVQDDQVSIEITPAVSRMFTWDTADEVHGEVVDAAGGRLYGDLPGALPRPTVAADGNDAVYYDARLRGQAVRMVEVVVSAGPGHDIRLRVAETLRKRHRLERKLLMTSIPFQTAILALAAWLAWSGTGAAARHANQVARRLASPRPDPLAPLEPAQEAPRELWPAVEAYNALLQRLDAMQAAQRRFVSNAAHQLRTPLAAMQVELESSLRQHDPQAQQLALSGTLAGLARLQHLVNQLLMLSRSEDSHGGALPLQAVELAGLARGVVERYADRALAAGVDLGYDGPDDGVPVQGDPQLLREALGNLLDNALRYGAVRGVITLGVQQDADRVQVWVDDDGPGIAEAERGRVTERFYRVSSEGDGCGLGLAIVAEIAQRHGAAMVIDTAPIGGARVGLRFT
;
A
#
# COMPACT_ATOMS: atom_id res chain seq x y z
N MET A 1 -10.59 -21.20 -10.09
CA MET A 1 -10.00 -20.87 -8.78
C MET A 1 -10.83 -19.75 -8.17
N THR A 2 -11.62 -20.05 -7.14
CA THR A 2 -12.42 -19.04 -6.44
C THR A 2 -11.51 -18.24 -5.52
N GLU A 3 -11.31 -16.95 -5.81
CA GLU A 3 -10.64 -16.04 -4.88
C GLU A 3 -11.40 -16.05 -3.56
N ARG A 4 -10.81 -16.65 -2.52
CA ARG A 4 -11.36 -16.53 -1.17
C ARG A 4 -11.24 -15.05 -0.79
N VAL A 5 -12.37 -14.37 -0.71
CA VAL A 5 -12.44 -13.02 -0.17
C VAL A 5 -11.99 -13.11 1.29
N HIS A 6 -10.76 -12.67 1.56
CA HIS A 6 -10.19 -12.72 2.90
C HIS A 6 -10.82 -11.61 3.72
N SER A 7 -11.64 -11.97 4.71
CA SER A 7 -12.15 -11.02 5.69
C SER A 7 -10.97 -10.42 6.47
N LEU A 8 -10.82 -9.09 6.43
CA LEU A 8 -9.82 -8.35 7.21
C LEU A 8 -9.86 -8.74 8.69
N ARG A 9 -11.08 -8.98 9.21
CA ARG A 9 -11.32 -9.47 10.57
C ARG A 9 -10.68 -10.83 10.81
N GLY A 10 -10.83 -11.78 9.89
CA GLY A 10 -10.23 -13.11 10.00
C GLY A 10 -8.70 -13.08 9.94
N LEU A 11 -8.14 -12.21 9.10
CA LEU A 11 -6.69 -12.01 9.01
C LEU A 11 -6.11 -11.42 10.30
N LEU A 12 -6.73 -10.38 10.84
CA LEU A 12 -6.32 -9.74 12.08
C LEU A 12 -6.44 -10.69 13.27
N LEU A 13 -7.57 -11.42 13.39
CA LEU A 13 -7.75 -12.42 14.43
C LEU A 13 -6.67 -13.50 14.36
N ARG A 14 -6.37 -14.04 13.17
CA ARG A 14 -5.31 -15.06 13.00
C ARG A 14 -3.95 -14.53 13.43
N ARG A 15 -3.63 -13.27 13.10
CA ARG A 15 -2.36 -12.63 13.47
C ARG A 15 -2.26 -12.32 14.97
N LEU A 16 -3.37 -12.06 15.64
CA LEU A 16 -3.46 -11.86 17.09
C LEU A 16 -3.37 -13.17 17.89
N TRP A 17 -3.90 -14.28 17.36
CA TRP A 17 -3.87 -15.57 18.05
C TRP A 17 -2.46 -16.14 18.25
N LEU A 18 -1.55 -15.92 17.29
CA LEU A 18 -0.19 -16.44 17.36
C LEU A 18 0.61 -15.86 18.56
N PRO A 19 0.73 -14.54 18.76
CA PRO A 19 1.43 -13.99 19.92
C PRO A 19 0.71 -14.30 21.24
N LEU A 20 -0.63 -14.43 21.24
CA LEU A 20 -1.39 -14.85 22.41
C LEU A 20 -1.03 -16.28 22.86
N LEU A 21 -0.91 -17.21 21.91
CA LEU A 21 -0.48 -18.58 22.19
C LEU A 21 0.97 -18.63 22.68
N VAL A 22 1.86 -17.85 22.08
CA VAL A 22 3.26 -17.75 22.52
C VAL A 22 3.34 -17.20 23.94
N LEU A 23 2.61 -16.11 24.24
CA LEU A 23 2.55 -15.52 25.58
C LEU A 23 2.01 -16.52 26.61
N MET A 24 0.98 -17.29 26.25
CA MET A 24 0.45 -18.35 27.11
C MET A 24 1.49 -19.43 27.39
N LEU A 25 2.21 -19.89 26.37
CA LEU A 25 3.26 -20.89 26.51
C LEU A 25 4.41 -20.38 27.41
N CYS A 26 4.87 -19.15 27.18
CA CYS A 26 5.90 -18.51 28.01
C CYS A 26 5.44 -18.36 29.47
N SER A 27 4.19 -17.95 29.71
CA SER A 27 3.61 -17.81 31.05
C SER A 27 3.49 -19.16 31.76
N ALA A 28 3.07 -20.22 31.05
CA ALA A 28 2.97 -21.56 31.60
C ALA A 28 4.36 -22.12 32.00
N VAL A 29 5.34 -22.01 31.10
CA VAL A 29 6.74 -22.43 31.37
C VAL A 29 7.34 -21.64 32.53
N GLY A 30 7.15 -20.32 32.55
CA GLY A 30 7.64 -19.45 33.62
C GLY A 30 7.01 -19.78 34.98
N SER A 31 5.70 -20.00 35.01
CA SER A 31 4.96 -20.38 36.23
C SER A 31 5.43 -21.73 36.77
N PHE A 32 5.65 -22.72 35.89
CA PHE A 32 6.19 -24.02 36.27
C PHE A 32 7.61 -23.92 36.83
N ALA A 33 8.48 -23.15 36.18
CA ALA A 33 9.85 -22.93 36.62
C ALA A 33 9.91 -22.26 38.01
N LEU A 34 9.07 -21.22 38.20
CA LEU A 34 8.99 -20.48 39.46
C LEU A 34 8.45 -21.36 40.61
N ALA A 35 7.41 -22.16 40.33
CA ALA A 35 6.87 -23.11 41.29
C ALA A 35 7.93 -24.13 41.73
N ARG A 36 8.70 -24.68 40.77
CA ARG A 36 9.78 -25.63 41.06
C ARG A 36 10.92 -25.01 41.86
N PHE A 37 11.28 -23.76 41.57
CA PHE A 37 12.33 -23.04 42.29
C PHE A 37 11.97 -22.78 43.75
N TYR A 38 10.80 -22.18 44.02
CA TYR A 38 10.36 -21.91 45.39
C TYR A 38 10.06 -23.18 46.18
N ALA A 39 9.47 -24.21 45.55
CA ALA A 39 9.27 -25.49 46.19
C ALA A 39 10.60 -26.14 46.63
N GLY A 40 11.67 -26.00 45.83
CA GLY A 40 13.01 -26.48 46.20
C GLY A 40 13.60 -25.74 47.40
N GLN A 41 13.58 -24.40 47.40
CA GLN A 41 14.15 -23.61 48.48
C GLN A 41 13.47 -23.83 49.84
N VAL A 42 12.13 -23.87 49.85
CA VAL A 42 11.37 -24.10 51.09
C VAL A 42 11.65 -25.49 51.64
N TYR A 43 11.78 -26.48 50.76
CA TYR A 43 12.01 -27.87 51.16
C TYR A 43 13.43 -28.12 51.66
N ASP A 44 14.44 -27.60 50.98
CA ASP A 44 15.84 -27.70 51.44
C ASP A 44 16.01 -27.04 52.83
N ARG A 45 15.33 -25.89 53.08
CA ARG A 45 15.32 -25.27 54.41
C ARG A 45 14.68 -26.17 55.48
N TRP A 46 13.53 -26.77 55.18
CA TRP A 46 12.83 -27.65 56.12
C TRP A 46 13.62 -28.92 56.44
N LEU A 47 14.32 -29.47 55.45
CA LEU A 47 15.18 -30.64 55.61
C LEU A 47 16.36 -30.33 56.55
N LEU A 48 16.96 -29.14 56.40
CA LEU A 48 18.01 -28.66 57.29
C LEU A 48 17.50 -28.43 58.72
N ASP A 49 16.34 -27.78 58.88
CA ASP A 49 15.74 -27.59 60.21
C ASP A 49 15.49 -28.94 60.91
N SER A 50 15.03 -29.94 60.14
CA SER A 50 14.83 -31.31 60.64
C SER A 50 16.14 -31.98 61.06
N ALA A 51 17.23 -31.78 60.31
CA ALA A 51 18.57 -32.27 60.65
C ALA A 51 19.13 -31.57 61.89
N MET A 52 18.92 -30.26 62.04
CA MET A 52 19.35 -29.50 63.21
C MET A 52 18.59 -29.91 64.47
N SER A 53 17.28 -30.15 64.41
CA SER A 53 16.51 -30.69 65.53
C SER A 53 16.99 -32.08 65.97
N LEU A 54 17.50 -32.92 65.05
CA LEU A 54 18.15 -34.19 65.42
C LEU A 54 19.46 -33.97 66.20
N SER A 55 20.20 -32.91 65.88
CA SER A 55 21.45 -32.59 66.59
C SER A 55 21.23 -32.18 68.05
N GLU A 56 20.11 -31.51 68.35
CA GLU A 56 19.75 -31.11 69.74
C GLU A 56 19.46 -32.30 70.66
N LEU A 57 19.19 -33.48 70.08
CA LEU A 57 18.91 -34.72 70.81
C LEU A 57 20.17 -35.52 71.14
N VAL A 58 21.32 -35.11 70.58
CA VAL A 58 22.62 -35.71 70.88
C VAL A 58 23.12 -35.12 72.19
N LYS A 59 23.37 -35.98 73.19
CA LYS A 59 24.04 -35.59 74.44
C LYS A 59 25.38 -36.31 74.55
N VAL A 60 26.41 -35.58 74.98
CA VAL A 60 27.73 -36.15 75.30
C VAL A 60 27.77 -36.40 76.81
N GLN A 61 27.91 -37.67 77.21
CA GLN A 61 27.97 -38.07 78.62
C GLN A 61 29.10 -39.09 78.77
N ASP A 62 30.05 -38.83 79.67
CA ASP A 62 31.22 -39.69 79.97
C ASP A 62 32.05 -40.12 78.75
N ASP A 63 32.40 -39.16 77.88
CA ASP A 63 33.19 -39.38 76.65
C ASP A 63 32.54 -40.36 75.64
N GLN A 64 31.25 -40.65 75.83
CA GLN A 64 30.41 -41.40 74.89
C GLN A 64 29.27 -40.54 74.38
N VAL A 65 29.14 -40.48 73.06
CA VAL A 65 28.02 -39.83 72.40
C VAL A 65 26.81 -40.76 72.49
N SER A 66 25.77 -40.34 73.21
CA SER A 66 24.52 -41.11 73.32
C SER A 66 23.32 -40.28 72.83
N ILE A 67 22.36 -40.96 72.21
CA ILE A 67 21.14 -40.34 71.70
C ILE A 67 19.98 -40.86 72.55
N GLU A 68 19.36 -39.97 73.32
CA GLU A 68 18.24 -40.31 74.19
C GLU A 68 16.92 -40.12 73.44
N ILE A 69 16.49 -41.16 72.72
CA ILE A 69 15.24 -41.10 71.94
C ILE A 69 14.06 -41.33 72.87
N THR A 70 13.47 -40.22 73.33
CA THR A 70 12.18 -40.26 74.03
C THR A 70 11.07 -40.66 73.04
N PRO A 71 10.02 -41.42 73.43
CA PRO A 71 8.88 -41.75 72.55
C PRO A 71 8.13 -40.55 71.93
N ALA A 72 8.37 -39.34 72.44
CA ALA A 72 7.89 -38.08 71.87
C ALA A 72 8.66 -37.67 70.60
N VAL A 73 9.95 -37.97 70.54
CA VAL A 73 10.87 -37.63 69.44
C VAL A 73 10.63 -38.55 68.23
N SER A 74 10.48 -39.85 68.46
CA SER A 74 10.07 -40.79 67.40
C SER A 74 8.69 -40.45 66.79
N ARG A 75 7.79 -39.87 67.59
CA ARG A 75 6.51 -39.32 67.12
C ARG A 75 6.65 -38.02 66.33
N MET A 76 7.67 -37.20 66.58
CA MET A 76 7.96 -35.99 65.80
C MET A 76 8.29 -36.32 64.34
N PHE A 77 9.05 -37.40 64.09
CA PHE A 77 9.41 -37.85 62.74
C PHE A 77 8.29 -38.61 62.02
N THR A 78 7.32 -39.15 62.76
CA THR A 78 6.19 -39.92 62.20
C THR A 78 4.86 -39.16 62.19
N TRP A 79 4.86 -37.88 62.63
CA TRP A 79 3.62 -37.09 62.79
C TRP A 79 2.93 -36.78 61.45
N ASP A 80 3.68 -36.67 60.36
CA ASP A 80 3.14 -36.27 59.06
C ASP A 80 3.01 -37.46 58.11
N THR A 81 1.80 -38.03 58.04
CA THR A 81 1.45 -39.24 57.25
C THR A 81 1.74 -39.17 55.74
N ALA A 82 2.15 -38.01 55.21
CA ALA A 82 2.32 -37.77 53.79
C ALA A 82 3.74 -38.06 53.25
N ASP A 83 4.78 -37.89 54.06
CA ASP A 83 6.17 -38.18 53.70
C ASP A 83 6.87 -38.96 54.83
N GLU A 84 7.79 -39.84 54.46
CA GLU A 84 8.60 -40.59 55.43
C GLU A 84 9.94 -39.87 55.62
N VAL A 85 10.22 -39.47 56.86
CA VAL A 85 11.51 -38.88 57.24
C VAL A 85 12.38 -39.97 57.84
N HIS A 86 13.56 -40.18 57.26
CA HIS A 86 14.54 -41.16 57.75
C HIS A 86 15.81 -40.45 58.17
N GLY A 87 16.26 -40.69 59.41
CA GLY A 87 17.50 -40.12 59.95
C GLY A 87 18.57 -41.18 60.17
N GLU A 88 19.84 -40.82 59.95
CA GLU A 88 21.02 -41.57 60.37
C GLU A 88 22.00 -40.62 61.06
N VAL A 89 22.51 -41.02 62.22
CA VAL A 89 23.54 -40.28 62.96
C VAL A 89 24.77 -41.17 63.07
N VAL A 90 25.90 -40.67 62.58
CA VAL A 90 27.16 -41.39 62.49
C VAL A 90 28.25 -40.59 63.18
N ASP A 91 29.03 -41.25 64.03
CA ASP A 91 30.20 -40.68 64.70
C ASP A 91 31.37 -40.42 63.71
N ALA A 92 32.35 -39.61 64.11
CA ALA A 92 33.55 -39.30 63.32
C ALA A 92 34.31 -40.56 62.88
N ALA A 93 34.31 -41.62 63.70
CA ALA A 93 34.91 -42.91 63.41
C ALA A 93 34.08 -43.80 62.45
N GLY A 94 32.91 -43.35 62.00
CA GLY A 94 32.01 -44.11 61.13
C GLY A 94 31.07 -45.08 61.86
N GLY A 95 31.08 -45.07 63.19
CA GLY A 95 30.16 -45.85 64.02
C GLY A 95 28.74 -45.27 63.94
N ARG A 96 27.75 -46.11 63.61
CA ARG A 96 26.35 -45.69 63.56
C ARG A 96 25.79 -45.58 64.99
N LEU A 97 25.41 -44.37 65.40
CA LEU A 97 24.79 -44.09 66.69
C LEU A 97 23.27 -44.25 66.64
N TYR A 98 22.66 -43.87 65.51
CA TYR A 98 21.22 -44.03 65.26
C TYR A 98 20.94 -44.19 63.76
N GLY A 99 19.90 -44.97 63.42
CA GLY A 99 19.44 -45.10 62.04
C GLY A 99 18.21 -46.01 61.92
N ASP A 100 17.18 -45.55 61.21
CA ASP A 100 15.88 -46.24 61.09
C ASP A 100 15.80 -47.23 59.88
N LEU A 101 16.94 -47.54 59.25
CA LEU A 101 17.00 -48.32 58.00
C LEU A 101 18.00 -49.50 58.05
N PRO A 102 17.65 -50.68 57.49
CA PRO A 102 18.51 -51.86 57.42
C PRO A 102 19.63 -51.77 56.35
N GLY A 103 20.12 -50.57 56.06
CA GLY A 103 21.24 -50.27 55.15
C GLY A 103 21.82 -48.88 55.43
N ALA A 104 23.01 -48.56 54.95
CA ALA A 104 23.57 -47.21 55.06
C ALA A 104 22.87 -46.27 54.07
N LEU A 105 22.58 -45.04 54.49
CA LEU A 105 22.06 -44.03 53.56
C LEU A 105 23.12 -43.75 52.48
N PRO A 106 22.72 -43.48 51.22
CA PRO A 106 23.64 -43.15 50.14
C PRO A 106 24.56 -41.99 50.53
N ARG A 107 25.84 -42.05 50.18
CA ARG A 107 26.80 -40.99 50.54
C ARG A 107 26.81 -39.91 49.45
N PRO A 108 26.94 -38.63 49.81
CA PRO A 108 27.14 -37.58 48.82
C PRO A 108 28.50 -37.75 48.12
N THR A 109 28.58 -37.30 46.87
CA THR A 109 29.84 -37.29 46.11
C THR A 109 30.84 -36.29 46.67
N VAL A 110 30.35 -35.25 47.36
CA VAL A 110 31.14 -34.22 48.06
C VAL A 110 30.83 -34.33 49.54
N ALA A 111 31.86 -34.50 50.37
CA ALA A 111 31.68 -34.58 51.82
C ALA A 111 31.27 -33.21 52.38
N ALA A 112 30.38 -33.21 53.37
CA ALA A 112 30.15 -32.02 54.18
C ALA A 112 31.42 -31.73 55.01
N ASP A 113 31.89 -30.48 54.95
CA ASP A 113 33.08 -30.01 55.65
C ASP A 113 32.64 -28.90 56.63
N GLY A 114 32.89 -29.08 57.92
CA GLY A 114 32.39 -28.17 58.96
C GLY A 114 30.86 -28.09 59.04
N ASN A 115 30.34 -26.93 59.48
CA ASN A 115 28.91 -26.73 59.76
C ASN A 115 28.04 -26.47 58.51
N ASP A 116 28.56 -26.75 57.31
CA ASP A 116 27.87 -26.52 56.03
C ASP A 116 26.96 -27.71 55.66
N ALA A 117 25.75 -27.39 55.19
CA ALA A 117 24.77 -28.39 54.78
C ALA A 117 24.91 -28.77 53.29
N VAL A 118 25.07 -30.06 53.01
CA VAL A 118 25.15 -30.60 51.64
C VAL A 118 23.84 -31.28 51.27
N TYR A 119 23.18 -30.78 50.21
CA TYR A 119 21.92 -31.33 49.71
C TYR A 119 22.12 -32.16 48.45
N TYR A 120 21.52 -33.35 48.37
CA TYR A 120 21.62 -34.22 47.20
C TYR A 120 20.36 -35.07 47.02
N ASP A 121 20.12 -35.52 45.79
CA ASP A 121 19.00 -36.41 45.46
C ASP A 121 19.47 -37.87 45.51
N ALA A 122 18.66 -38.75 46.08
CA ALA A 122 18.95 -40.17 46.14
C ALA A 122 17.69 -41.02 45.93
N ARG A 123 17.88 -42.35 45.86
CA ARG A 123 16.77 -43.31 45.84
C ARG A 123 16.84 -44.20 47.06
N LEU A 124 15.78 -44.22 47.85
CA LEU A 124 15.64 -45.07 49.03
C LEU A 124 14.43 -45.99 48.83
N ARG A 125 14.63 -47.31 48.91
CA ARG A 125 13.57 -48.33 48.68
C ARG A 125 12.77 -48.11 47.39
N GLY A 126 13.43 -47.65 46.32
CA GLY A 126 12.80 -47.37 45.02
C GLY A 126 12.07 -46.02 44.93
N GLN A 127 12.00 -45.24 46.01
CA GLN A 127 11.40 -43.90 46.02
C GLN A 127 12.47 -42.82 45.88
N ALA A 128 12.16 -41.73 45.18
CA ALA A 128 13.03 -40.56 45.12
C ALA A 128 12.96 -39.77 46.44
N VAL A 129 14.12 -39.54 47.04
CA VAL A 129 14.27 -38.81 48.30
C VAL A 129 15.25 -37.66 48.11
N ARG A 130 15.02 -36.56 48.83
CA ARG A 130 16.02 -35.50 49.01
C ARG A 130 16.75 -35.76 50.31
N MET A 131 18.06 -35.57 50.28
CA MET A 131 18.96 -35.82 51.40
C MET A 131 19.64 -34.52 51.80
N VAL A 132 19.86 -34.34 53.11
CA VAL A 132 20.81 -33.36 53.64
C VAL A 132 21.83 -34.09 54.51
N GLU A 133 23.10 -33.72 54.35
CA GLU A 133 24.18 -34.11 55.24
C GLU A 133 24.75 -32.86 55.91
N VAL A 134 24.88 -32.91 57.24
CA VAL A 134 25.47 -31.84 58.05
C VAL A 134 26.45 -32.46 59.04
N VAL A 135 27.59 -31.82 59.26
CA VAL A 135 28.52 -32.19 60.34
C VAL A 135 28.37 -31.17 61.47
N VAL A 136 28.01 -31.66 62.66
CA VAL A 136 27.82 -30.82 63.86
C VAL A 136 28.82 -31.25 64.91
N SER A 137 29.48 -30.29 65.54
CA SER A 137 30.41 -30.56 66.64
C SER A 137 29.64 -30.71 67.95
N ALA A 138 29.71 -31.88 68.57
CA ALA A 138 29.01 -32.21 69.82
C ALA A 138 29.87 -31.96 71.08
N GLY A 139 31.11 -31.52 70.90
CA GLY A 139 32.07 -31.24 71.97
C GLY A 139 33.52 -31.27 71.45
N PRO A 140 34.53 -30.99 72.29
CA PRO A 140 35.92 -31.03 71.87
C PRO A 140 36.28 -32.42 71.33
N GLY A 141 36.62 -32.49 70.03
CA GLY A 141 37.06 -33.73 69.35
C GLY A 141 35.94 -34.69 68.92
N HIS A 142 34.67 -34.31 69.08
CA HIS A 142 33.52 -35.18 68.79
C HIS A 142 32.64 -34.56 67.71
N ASP A 143 32.97 -34.82 66.44
CA ASP A 143 32.17 -34.38 65.30
C ASP A 143 31.20 -35.47 64.87
N ILE A 144 29.93 -35.10 64.69
CA ILE A 144 28.87 -36.02 64.35
C ILE A 144 28.32 -35.67 62.99
N ARG A 145 28.19 -36.68 62.13
CA ARG A 145 27.56 -36.55 60.82
C ARG A 145 26.09 -36.96 60.91
N LEU A 146 25.22 -35.99 60.69
CA LEU A 146 23.77 -36.19 60.60
C LEU A 146 23.35 -36.28 59.14
N ARG A 147 22.52 -37.27 58.84
CA ARG A 147 21.92 -37.47 57.52
C ARG A 147 20.42 -37.60 57.67
N VAL A 148 19.69 -36.77 56.94
CA VAL A 148 18.22 -36.83 56.90
C VAL A 148 17.76 -36.99 55.46
N ALA A 149 16.86 -37.94 55.25
CA ALA A 149 16.18 -38.22 54.00
C ALA A 149 14.69 -37.92 54.15
N GLU A 150 14.09 -37.19 53.21
CA GLU A 150 12.63 -37.05 53.12
C GLU A 150 12.15 -37.40 51.71
N THR A 151 10.99 -38.07 51.62
CA THR A 151 10.36 -38.43 50.35
C THR A 151 9.79 -37.20 49.62
N LEU A 152 9.88 -37.17 48.29
CA LEU A 152 9.44 -36.02 47.48
C LEU A 152 7.91 -35.95 47.25
N ARG A 153 7.06 -36.64 48.03
CA ARG A 153 5.61 -36.76 47.71
C ARG A 153 4.84 -35.48 48.02
N LYS A 154 5.19 -34.74 49.08
CA LYS A 154 4.62 -33.38 49.30
C LYS A 154 5.06 -32.42 48.21
N ARG A 155 6.32 -32.48 47.75
CA ARG A 155 6.83 -31.62 46.67
C ARG A 155 5.99 -31.76 45.40
N HIS A 156 5.76 -32.98 44.91
CA HIS A 156 4.95 -33.18 43.71
C HIS A 156 3.46 -32.82 43.91
N ARG A 157 2.91 -32.99 45.12
CA ARG A 157 1.55 -32.52 45.43
C ARG A 157 1.47 -30.99 45.43
N LEU A 158 2.48 -30.31 45.98
CA LEU A 158 2.56 -28.85 45.99
C LEU A 158 2.76 -28.29 44.57
N GLU A 159 3.67 -28.86 43.79
CA GLU A 159 3.88 -28.52 42.38
C GLU A 159 2.57 -28.66 41.59
N ARG A 160 1.85 -29.79 41.72
CA ARG A 160 0.55 -30.00 41.08
C ARG A 160 -0.52 -29.03 41.58
N LYS A 161 -0.56 -28.73 42.88
CA LYS A 161 -1.53 -27.80 43.47
C LYS A 161 -1.28 -26.38 42.96
N LEU A 162 -0.04 -25.92 42.94
CA LEU A 162 0.35 -24.61 42.39
C LEU A 162 -0.04 -24.50 40.91
N LEU A 163 0.21 -25.54 40.10
CA LEU A 163 -0.21 -25.58 38.70
C LEU A 163 -1.73 -25.55 38.53
N MET A 164 -2.48 -26.37 39.27
CA MET A 164 -3.93 -26.39 39.19
C MET A 164 -4.56 -25.08 39.66
N THR A 165 -3.93 -24.36 40.59
CA THR A 165 -4.35 -23.03 41.02
C THR A 165 -4.02 -21.95 39.99
N SER A 166 -2.91 -22.06 39.24
CA SER A 166 -2.52 -21.07 38.23
C SER A 166 -3.28 -21.20 36.90
N ILE A 167 -3.68 -22.42 36.50
CA ILE A 167 -4.44 -22.68 35.26
C ILE A 167 -5.68 -21.78 35.10
N PRO A 168 -6.62 -21.71 36.07
CA PRO A 168 -7.83 -20.90 35.88
C PRO A 168 -7.49 -19.42 35.64
N PHE A 169 -6.51 -18.87 36.35
CA PHE A 169 -6.07 -17.49 36.16
C PHE A 169 -5.45 -17.26 34.76
N GLN A 170 -4.59 -18.16 34.31
CA GLN A 170 -4.01 -18.10 32.96
C GLN A 170 -5.07 -18.20 31.86
N THR A 171 -6.05 -19.10 32.02
CA THR A 171 -7.17 -19.22 31.07
C THR A 171 -8.06 -17.98 31.06
N ALA A 172 -8.30 -17.36 32.22
CA ALA A 172 -9.09 -16.13 32.32
C ALA A 172 -8.41 -14.95 31.61
N ILE A 173 -7.10 -14.79 31.77
CA ILE A 173 -6.32 -13.76 31.04
C ILE A 173 -6.39 -13.98 29.54
N LEU A 174 -6.21 -15.23 29.07
CA LEU A 174 -6.29 -15.54 27.65
C LEU A 174 -7.68 -15.27 27.08
N ALA A 175 -8.73 -15.69 27.80
CA ALA A 175 -10.11 -15.45 27.41
C ALA A 175 -10.42 -13.95 27.31
N LEU A 176 -9.96 -13.15 28.28
CA LEU A 176 -10.10 -11.70 28.27
C LEU A 176 -9.36 -11.08 27.08
N ALA A 177 -8.12 -11.48 26.81
CA ALA A 177 -7.36 -10.95 25.70
C ALA A 177 -7.95 -11.33 24.33
N ALA A 178 -8.44 -12.57 24.18
CA ALA A 178 -9.17 -13.02 23.00
C ALA A 178 -10.47 -12.22 22.80
N TRP A 179 -11.22 -11.96 23.88
CA TRP A 179 -12.42 -11.14 23.86
C TRP A 179 -12.13 -9.68 23.46
N LEU A 180 -11.08 -9.06 24.02
CA LEU A 180 -10.62 -7.72 23.65
C LEU A 180 -10.19 -7.64 22.19
N ALA A 181 -9.43 -8.63 21.70
CA ALA A 181 -9.04 -8.71 20.29
C ALA A 181 -10.26 -8.84 19.37
N TRP A 182 -11.22 -9.68 19.73
CA TRP A 182 -12.44 -9.90 18.96
C TRP A 182 -13.37 -8.67 18.94
N SER A 183 -13.53 -8.00 20.07
CA SER A 183 -14.35 -6.78 20.18
C SER A 183 -13.69 -5.59 19.47
N GLY A 184 -12.37 -5.39 19.65
CA GLY A 184 -11.60 -4.32 19.03
C GLY A 184 -11.57 -4.41 17.50
N THR A 185 -11.27 -5.60 16.96
CA THR A 185 -11.30 -5.82 15.50
C THR A 185 -12.70 -5.65 14.91
N GLY A 186 -13.74 -6.06 15.65
CA GLY A 186 -15.13 -5.85 15.26
C GLY A 186 -15.55 -4.38 15.27
N ALA A 187 -15.10 -3.59 16.23
CA ALA A 187 -15.35 -2.15 16.29
C ALA A 187 -14.66 -1.40 15.13
N ALA A 188 -13.38 -1.69 14.86
CA ALA A 188 -12.63 -1.08 13.77
C ALA A 188 -13.28 -1.35 12.39
N ALA A 189 -13.68 -2.60 12.12
CA ALA A 189 -14.35 -2.95 10.87
C ALA A 189 -15.71 -2.25 10.72
N ARG A 190 -16.46 -2.07 11.82
CA ARG A 190 -17.72 -1.32 11.80
C ARG A 190 -17.51 0.16 11.48
N HIS A 191 -16.52 0.81 12.09
CA HIS A 191 -16.20 2.21 11.78
C HIS A 191 -15.79 2.37 10.31
N ALA A 192 -14.94 1.50 9.77
CA ALA A 192 -14.58 1.55 8.35
C ALA A 192 -15.81 1.40 7.44
N ASN A 193 -16.73 0.49 7.75
CA ASN A 193 -17.98 0.34 7.00
C ASN A 193 -18.92 1.56 7.14
N GLN A 194 -18.95 2.23 8.28
CA GLN A 194 -19.73 3.45 8.46
C GLN A 194 -19.18 4.59 7.60
N VAL A 195 -17.85 4.77 7.58
CA VAL A 195 -17.19 5.73 6.67
C VAL A 195 -17.54 5.39 5.22
N ALA A 196 -17.36 4.15 4.79
CA ALA A 196 -17.69 3.72 3.43
C ALA A 196 -19.17 4.00 3.05
N ARG A 197 -20.12 3.77 3.98
CA ARG A 197 -21.54 4.08 3.75
C ARG A 197 -21.81 5.58 3.64
N ARG A 198 -21.13 6.41 4.42
CA ARG A 198 -21.23 7.88 4.33
C ARG A 198 -20.67 8.37 3.00
N LEU A 199 -19.50 7.85 2.60
CA LEU A 199 -18.91 8.13 1.30
C LEU A 199 -19.87 7.80 0.15
N ALA A 200 -20.57 6.67 0.23
CA ALA A 200 -21.53 6.21 -0.77
C ALA A 200 -22.92 6.87 -0.70
N SER A 201 -23.21 7.67 0.34
CA SER A 201 -24.53 8.28 0.50
C SER A 201 -24.72 9.47 -0.46
N PRO A 202 -25.89 9.62 -1.10
CA PRO A 202 -26.20 10.78 -1.94
C PRO A 202 -26.06 12.09 -1.16
N ARG A 203 -25.34 13.06 -1.74
CA ARG A 203 -25.07 14.36 -1.13
C ARG A 203 -25.60 15.52 -1.99
N PRO A 204 -25.93 16.67 -1.38
CA PRO A 204 -26.39 17.85 -2.10
C PRO A 204 -25.37 18.38 -3.10
N ASP A 205 -24.09 18.34 -2.72
CA ASP A 205 -22.95 18.57 -3.62
C ASP A 205 -22.12 17.27 -3.68
N PRO A 206 -22.28 16.45 -4.73
CA PRO A 206 -21.59 15.17 -4.85
C PRO A 206 -20.09 15.30 -5.14
N LEU A 207 -19.59 16.48 -5.51
CA LEU A 207 -18.20 16.73 -5.87
C LEU A 207 -17.43 17.54 -4.81
N ALA A 208 -18.10 18.01 -3.76
CA ALA A 208 -17.46 18.71 -2.66
C ALA A 208 -16.40 17.83 -1.96
N PRO A 209 -15.16 18.35 -1.73
CA PRO A 209 -14.11 17.61 -1.07
C PRO A 209 -14.47 17.32 0.39
N LEU A 210 -14.07 16.15 0.86
CA LEU A 210 -14.28 15.72 2.24
C LEU A 210 -13.11 16.11 3.12
N GLU A 211 -13.38 16.53 4.35
CA GLU A 211 -12.35 16.75 5.36
C GLU A 211 -11.99 15.42 6.07
N PRO A 212 -10.75 14.90 5.91
CA PRO A 212 -10.37 13.61 6.48
C PRO A 212 -10.54 13.54 7.99
N ALA A 213 -10.28 14.64 8.69
CA ALA A 213 -10.35 14.73 10.15
C ALA A 213 -11.78 14.62 10.70
N GLN A 214 -12.80 15.02 9.94
CA GLN A 214 -14.20 14.95 10.37
C GLN A 214 -14.85 13.63 9.96
N GLU A 215 -14.42 13.06 8.84
CA GLU A 215 -15.11 11.94 8.19
C GLU A 215 -14.55 10.58 8.60
N ALA A 216 -13.28 10.49 8.99
CA ALA A 216 -12.66 9.19 9.25
C ALA A 216 -11.53 9.22 10.32
N PRO A 217 -11.31 8.08 11.01
CA PRO A 217 -10.09 7.86 11.79
C PRO A 217 -8.82 8.04 10.95
N ARG A 218 -7.70 8.34 11.62
CA ARG A 218 -6.40 8.62 10.99
C ARG A 218 -5.95 7.56 10.00
N GLU A 219 -6.23 6.29 10.29
CA GLU A 219 -5.87 5.16 9.45
C GLU A 219 -6.58 5.14 8.09
N LEU A 220 -7.70 5.88 7.95
CA LEU A 220 -8.49 5.96 6.73
C LEU A 220 -8.30 7.28 5.97
N TRP A 221 -7.50 8.22 6.48
CA TRP A 221 -7.22 9.49 5.78
C TRP A 221 -6.69 9.30 4.36
N PRO A 222 -5.72 8.40 4.08
CA PRO A 222 -5.24 8.19 2.72
C PRO A 222 -6.34 7.73 1.75
N ALA A 223 -7.34 6.99 2.24
CA ALA A 223 -8.47 6.56 1.43
C ALA A 223 -9.43 7.72 1.12
N VAL A 224 -9.66 8.61 2.09
CA VAL A 224 -10.45 9.84 1.89
C VAL A 224 -9.75 10.79 0.91
N GLU A 225 -8.43 10.95 1.03
CA GLU A 225 -7.62 11.76 0.11
C GLU A 225 -7.65 11.20 -1.32
N ALA A 226 -7.48 9.89 -1.48
CA ALA A 226 -7.61 9.24 -2.79
C ALA A 226 -9.01 9.41 -3.39
N TYR A 227 -10.06 9.34 -2.56
CA TYR A 227 -11.44 9.61 -2.99
C TYR A 227 -11.63 11.07 -3.41
N ASN A 228 -11.09 12.03 -2.67
CA ASN A 228 -11.13 13.46 -3.04
C ASN A 228 -10.40 13.73 -4.36
N ALA A 229 -9.23 13.12 -4.57
CA ALA A 229 -8.50 13.24 -5.83
C ALA A 229 -9.30 12.69 -7.03
N LEU A 230 -10.05 11.60 -6.82
CA LEU A 230 -10.97 11.07 -7.84
C LEU A 230 -12.11 12.06 -8.12
N LEU A 231 -12.73 12.64 -7.08
CA LEU A 231 -13.79 13.65 -7.24
C LEU A 231 -13.29 14.86 -8.02
N GLN A 232 -12.09 15.36 -7.73
CA GLN A 232 -11.49 16.49 -8.45
C GLN A 232 -11.26 16.17 -9.93
N ARG A 233 -10.80 14.95 -10.25
CA ARG A 233 -10.64 14.51 -11.64
C ARG A 233 -11.99 14.44 -12.36
N LEU A 234 -13.01 13.91 -11.69
CA LEU A 234 -14.36 13.84 -12.24
C LEU A 234 -14.96 15.22 -12.48
N ASP A 235 -14.79 16.16 -11.55
CA ASP A 235 -15.25 17.54 -11.71
C ASP A 235 -14.56 18.23 -12.89
N ALA A 236 -13.24 18.09 -13.01
CA ALA A 236 -12.48 18.63 -14.13
C ALA A 236 -12.94 18.06 -15.49
N MET A 237 -13.20 16.75 -15.55
CA MET A 237 -13.74 16.08 -16.74
C MET A 237 -15.15 16.59 -17.08
N GLN A 238 -16.05 16.69 -16.11
CA GLN A 238 -17.40 17.21 -16.34
C GLN A 238 -17.39 18.67 -16.78
N ALA A 239 -16.55 19.51 -16.16
CA ALA A 239 -16.41 20.91 -16.53
C ALA A 239 -15.85 21.08 -17.96
N ALA A 240 -14.89 20.23 -18.36
CA ALA A 240 -14.39 20.18 -19.73
C ALA A 240 -15.49 19.76 -20.72
N GLN A 241 -16.25 18.70 -20.40
CA GLN A 241 -17.34 18.22 -21.25
C GLN A 241 -18.44 19.29 -21.43
N ARG A 242 -18.85 19.98 -20.36
CA ARG A 242 -19.86 21.06 -20.44
C ARG A 242 -19.37 22.21 -21.32
N ARG A 243 -18.12 22.63 -21.18
CA ARG A 243 -17.50 23.65 -22.03
C ARG A 243 -17.44 23.20 -23.49
N PHE A 244 -17.08 21.95 -23.75
CA PHE A 244 -17.05 21.38 -25.09
C PHE A 244 -18.43 21.42 -25.75
N VAL A 245 -19.47 20.92 -25.09
CA VAL A 245 -20.85 20.91 -25.62
C VAL A 245 -21.36 22.33 -25.87
N SER A 246 -21.13 23.25 -24.93
CA SER A 246 -21.54 24.65 -25.08
C SER A 246 -20.85 25.32 -26.28
N ASN A 247 -19.53 25.17 -26.40
CA ASN A 247 -18.78 25.74 -27.50
C ASN A 247 -19.17 25.12 -28.86
N ALA A 248 -19.33 23.79 -28.93
CA ALA A 248 -19.79 23.12 -30.13
C ALA A 248 -21.17 23.63 -30.58
N ALA A 249 -22.11 23.77 -29.64
CA ALA A 249 -23.44 24.30 -29.94
C ALA A 249 -23.39 25.73 -30.48
N HIS A 250 -22.57 26.61 -29.89
CA HIS A 250 -22.38 27.97 -30.39
C HIS A 250 -21.77 27.98 -31.80
N GLN A 251 -20.72 27.19 -32.03
CA GLN A 251 -20.00 27.13 -33.31
C GLN A 251 -20.85 26.54 -34.45
N LEU A 252 -21.81 25.67 -34.14
CA LEU A 252 -22.78 25.15 -35.13
C LEU A 252 -23.90 26.16 -35.43
N ARG A 253 -24.35 26.93 -34.43
CA ARG A 253 -25.50 27.85 -34.59
C ARG A 253 -25.22 29.01 -35.54
N THR A 254 -24.01 29.57 -35.49
CA THR A 254 -23.62 30.71 -36.34
C THR A 254 -23.66 30.42 -37.85
N PRO A 255 -22.99 29.36 -38.37
CA PRO A 255 -23.06 29.04 -39.79
C PRO A 255 -24.46 28.59 -40.22
N LEU A 256 -25.22 27.91 -39.34
CA LEU A 256 -26.62 27.56 -39.65
C LEU A 256 -27.49 28.80 -39.85
N ALA A 257 -27.36 29.81 -38.98
CA ALA A 257 -28.10 31.06 -39.11
C ALA A 257 -27.70 31.81 -40.39
N ALA A 258 -26.41 31.87 -40.72
CA ALA A 258 -25.93 32.50 -41.94
C ALA A 258 -26.47 31.80 -43.21
N MET A 259 -26.39 30.47 -43.26
CA MET A 259 -26.95 29.69 -44.39
C MET A 259 -28.46 29.87 -44.52
N GLN A 260 -29.17 29.95 -43.39
CA GLN A 260 -30.61 30.21 -43.41
C GLN A 260 -30.92 31.59 -44.04
N VAL A 261 -30.19 32.63 -43.67
CA VAL A 261 -30.34 33.98 -44.24
C VAL A 261 -30.00 33.99 -45.74
N GLU A 262 -28.92 33.31 -46.16
CA GLU A 262 -28.53 33.19 -47.57
C GLU A 262 -29.59 32.47 -48.40
N LEU A 263 -30.15 31.37 -47.89
CA LEU A 263 -31.25 30.64 -48.54
C LEU A 263 -32.51 31.51 -48.62
N GLU A 264 -32.89 32.20 -47.55
CA GLU A 264 -34.03 33.12 -47.54
C GLU A 264 -33.84 34.32 -48.47
N SER A 265 -32.60 34.78 -48.69
CA SER A 265 -32.27 35.80 -49.69
C SER A 265 -32.40 35.23 -51.10
N SER A 266 -31.82 34.05 -51.35
CA SER A 266 -31.85 33.35 -52.64
C SER A 266 -33.29 33.08 -53.13
N LEU A 267 -34.22 32.82 -52.21
CA LEU A 267 -35.65 32.64 -52.52
C LEU A 267 -36.35 33.95 -52.94
N ARG A 268 -35.80 35.11 -52.58
CA ARG A 268 -36.33 36.45 -52.92
C ARG A 268 -35.64 37.09 -54.14
N GLN A 269 -34.54 36.51 -54.61
CA GLN A 269 -33.80 36.95 -55.78
C GLN A 269 -34.55 36.58 -57.08
N HIS A 270 -34.71 37.55 -57.99
CA HIS A 270 -35.34 37.35 -59.31
C HIS A 270 -34.32 37.29 -60.46
N ASP A 271 -33.07 37.67 -60.19
CA ASP A 271 -31.96 37.55 -61.13
C ASP A 271 -31.30 36.16 -60.99
N PRO A 272 -31.25 35.36 -62.08
CA PRO A 272 -30.63 34.03 -62.07
C PRO A 272 -29.16 34.04 -61.64
N GLN A 273 -28.39 35.08 -62.01
CA GLN A 273 -26.97 35.14 -61.65
C GLN A 273 -26.76 35.38 -60.15
N ALA A 274 -27.49 36.35 -59.58
CA ALA A 274 -27.47 36.60 -58.15
C ALA A 274 -27.99 35.41 -57.31
N GLN A 275 -28.98 34.67 -57.83
CA GLN A 275 -29.49 33.45 -57.19
C GLN A 275 -28.43 32.33 -57.19
N GLN A 276 -27.73 32.13 -58.31
CA GLN A 276 -26.67 31.15 -58.43
C GLN A 276 -25.48 31.46 -57.50
N LEU A 277 -25.14 32.74 -57.33
CA LEU A 277 -24.14 33.20 -56.37
C LEU A 277 -24.55 32.89 -54.93
N ALA A 278 -25.80 33.19 -54.54
CA ALA A 278 -26.31 32.89 -53.19
C ALA A 278 -26.28 31.39 -52.87
N LEU A 279 -26.74 30.55 -53.82
CA LEU A 279 -26.69 29.08 -53.67
C LEU A 279 -25.26 28.54 -53.57
N SER A 280 -24.30 29.13 -54.30
CA SER A 280 -22.89 28.78 -54.20
C SER A 280 -22.29 29.14 -52.83
N GLY A 281 -22.71 30.28 -52.26
CA GLY A 281 -22.36 30.69 -50.89
C GLY A 281 -22.88 29.70 -49.84
N THR A 282 -24.14 29.27 -49.99
CA THR A 282 -24.75 28.27 -49.10
C THR A 282 -24.05 26.90 -49.20
N LEU A 283 -23.69 26.45 -50.40
CA LEU A 283 -22.92 25.21 -50.59
C LEU A 283 -21.54 25.29 -49.91
N ALA A 284 -20.86 26.44 -50.01
CA ALA A 284 -19.61 26.66 -49.29
C ALA A 284 -19.81 26.68 -47.77
N GLY A 285 -20.91 27.25 -47.28
CA GLY A 285 -21.31 27.21 -45.87
C GLY A 285 -21.56 25.78 -45.36
N LEU A 286 -22.23 24.95 -46.17
CA LEU A 286 -22.49 23.55 -45.85
C LEU A 286 -21.20 22.74 -45.77
N ALA A 287 -20.27 22.95 -46.70
CA ALA A 287 -18.96 22.31 -46.68
C ALA A 287 -18.16 22.68 -45.41
N ARG A 288 -18.21 23.96 -44.98
CA ARG A 288 -17.60 24.39 -43.71
C ARG A 288 -18.24 23.70 -42.50
N LEU A 289 -19.56 23.57 -42.47
CA LEU A 289 -20.26 22.93 -41.37
C LEU A 289 -19.97 21.42 -41.31
N GLN A 290 -19.96 20.74 -42.46
CA GLN A 290 -19.56 19.34 -42.55
C GLN A 290 -18.13 19.12 -42.04
N HIS A 291 -17.20 20.02 -42.40
CA HIS A 291 -15.83 19.97 -41.90
C HIS A 291 -15.79 20.14 -40.37
N LEU A 292 -16.51 21.11 -39.82
CA LEU A 292 -16.60 21.34 -38.37
C LEU A 292 -17.18 20.12 -37.62
N VAL A 293 -18.23 19.49 -38.15
CA VAL A 293 -18.81 18.27 -37.56
C VAL A 293 -17.81 17.13 -37.57
N ASN A 294 -17.07 16.93 -38.67
CA ASN A 294 -16.03 15.90 -38.74
C ASN A 294 -14.91 16.16 -37.72
N GLN A 295 -14.48 17.42 -37.56
CA GLN A 295 -13.52 17.81 -36.53
C GLN A 295 -14.01 17.50 -35.11
N LEU A 296 -15.27 17.77 -34.80
CA LEU A 296 -15.86 17.45 -33.49
C LEU A 296 -15.97 15.93 -33.26
N LEU A 297 -16.35 15.16 -34.28
CA LEU A 297 -16.44 13.70 -34.18
C LEU A 297 -15.06 13.05 -33.98
N MET A 298 -14.03 13.59 -34.64
CA MET A 298 -12.63 13.20 -34.45
C MET A 298 -12.18 13.39 -32.99
N LEU A 299 -12.47 14.56 -32.42
CA LEU A 299 -12.14 14.92 -31.04
C LEU A 299 -12.98 14.18 -29.99
N SER A 300 -14.19 13.73 -30.32
CA SER A 300 -15.02 12.91 -29.44
C SER A 300 -14.55 11.46 -29.39
N ARG A 301 -14.14 10.89 -30.54
CA ARG A 301 -13.62 9.52 -30.60
C ARG A 301 -12.30 9.34 -29.86
N SER A 302 -11.53 10.40 -29.59
CA SER A 302 -10.30 10.28 -28.79
C SER A 302 -10.56 10.10 -27.31
N GLU A 303 -11.58 10.75 -26.75
CA GLU A 303 -11.86 10.69 -25.32
C GLU A 303 -12.19 9.26 -24.88
N ASP A 304 -12.95 8.52 -25.70
CA ASP A 304 -13.31 7.13 -25.45
C ASP A 304 -12.16 6.13 -25.70
N SER A 305 -11.15 6.50 -26.49
CA SER A 305 -10.13 5.59 -27.01
C SER A 305 -8.81 5.68 -26.24
N HIS A 306 -8.83 5.60 -24.91
CA HIS A 306 -7.62 5.41 -24.10
C HIS A 306 -7.03 3.98 -24.18
N GLY A 307 -7.45 3.15 -25.16
CA GLY A 307 -7.00 1.75 -25.25
C GLY A 307 -7.16 1.03 -26.60
N GLY A 308 -7.63 1.68 -27.66
CA GLY A 308 -7.68 1.09 -29.00
C GLY A 308 -6.44 1.47 -29.80
N ALA A 309 -5.51 0.55 -30.02
CA ALA A 309 -4.39 0.79 -30.91
C ALA A 309 -4.91 1.18 -32.30
N LEU A 310 -4.57 2.37 -32.79
CA LEU A 310 -4.77 2.71 -34.20
C LEU A 310 -4.03 1.65 -35.04
N PRO A 311 -4.63 1.14 -36.12
CA PRO A 311 -3.90 0.37 -37.12
C PRO A 311 -2.96 1.32 -37.88
N LEU A 312 -1.78 1.56 -37.32
CA LEU A 312 -0.74 2.36 -37.96
C LEU A 312 -0.13 1.54 -39.11
N GLN A 313 0.06 2.18 -40.25
CA GLN A 313 0.72 1.60 -41.41
C GLN A 313 1.90 2.49 -41.83
N ALA A 314 2.81 1.95 -42.63
CA ALA A 314 3.88 2.76 -43.21
C ALA A 314 3.28 3.79 -44.18
N VAL A 315 3.51 5.07 -43.89
CA VAL A 315 3.07 6.21 -44.71
C VAL A 315 4.30 6.95 -45.20
N GLU A 316 4.33 7.24 -46.50
CA GLU A 316 5.37 8.04 -47.12
C GLU A 316 5.01 9.53 -46.94
N LEU A 317 5.70 10.20 -46.01
CA LEU A 317 5.30 11.52 -45.51
C LEU A 317 5.58 12.64 -46.52
N ALA A 318 6.63 12.53 -47.33
CA ALA A 318 6.99 13.55 -48.33
C ALA A 318 5.94 13.62 -49.45
N GLY A 319 5.51 12.48 -49.99
CA GLY A 319 4.42 12.36 -50.95
C GLY A 319 3.07 12.77 -50.38
N LEU A 320 2.79 12.44 -49.10
CA LEU A 320 1.58 12.92 -48.44
C LEU A 320 1.57 14.45 -48.32
N ALA A 321 2.69 15.04 -47.89
CA ALA A 321 2.86 16.48 -47.78
C ALA A 321 2.70 17.21 -49.12
N ARG A 322 3.35 16.74 -50.19
CA ARG A 322 3.19 17.28 -51.55
C ARG A 322 1.74 17.21 -52.02
N GLY A 323 1.07 16.07 -51.84
CA GLY A 323 -0.34 15.93 -52.21
C GLY A 323 -1.28 16.85 -51.40
N VAL A 324 -0.89 17.25 -50.20
CA VAL A 324 -1.61 18.29 -49.42
C VAL A 324 -1.34 19.68 -49.99
N VAL A 325 -0.08 20.01 -50.32
CA VAL A 325 0.28 21.29 -50.96
C VAL A 325 -0.47 21.48 -52.27
N GLU A 326 -0.49 20.47 -53.14
CA GLU A 326 -1.23 20.49 -54.41
C GLU A 326 -2.72 20.76 -54.21
N ARG A 327 -3.33 20.16 -53.18
CA ARG A 327 -4.76 20.38 -52.86
C ARG A 327 -5.05 21.82 -52.42
N TYR A 328 -4.09 22.47 -51.77
CA TYR A 328 -4.25 23.84 -51.25
C TYR A 328 -3.77 24.91 -52.26
N ALA A 329 -3.13 24.52 -53.36
CA ALA A 329 -2.55 25.42 -54.35
C ALA A 329 -3.57 26.44 -54.92
N ASP A 330 -4.73 25.98 -55.39
CA ASP A 330 -5.77 26.86 -55.94
C ASP A 330 -6.26 27.90 -54.91
N ARG A 331 -6.38 27.48 -53.65
CA ARG A 331 -6.83 28.33 -52.56
C ARG A 331 -5.77 29.34 -52.14
N ALA A 332 -4.51 28.94 -52.10
CA ALA A 332 -3.38 29.84 -51.85
C ALA A 332 -3.26 30.89 -52.96
N LEU A 333 -3.38 30.47 -54.22
CA LEU A 333 -3.37 31.35 -55.38
C LEU A 333 -4.53 32.37 -55.33
N ALA A 334 -5.74 31.92 -54.97
CA ALA A 334 -6.90 32.80 -54.79
C ALA A 334 -6.71 33.82 -53.66
N ALA A 335 -5.93 33.45 -52.62
CA ALA A 335 -5.55 34.35 -51.53
C ALA A 335 -4.32 35.23 -51.86
N GLY A 336 -3.66 35.00 -53.00
CA GLY A 336 -2.43 35.68 -53.41
C GLY A 336 -1.21 35.31 -52.57
N VAL A 337 -1.22 34.14 -51.94
CA VAL A 337 -0.16 33.62 -51.06
C VAL A 337 0.76 32.69 -51.86
N ASP A 338 2.07 32.82 -51.65
CA ASP A 338 3.06 31.90 -52.21
C ASP A 338 3.16 30.64 -51.33
N LEU A 339 2.67 29.50 -51.84
CA LEU A 339 2.66 28.23 -51.13
C LEU A 339 3.74 27.31 -51.71
N GLY A 340 4.77 27.03 -50.91
CA GLY A 340 5.91 26.18 -51.27
C GLY A 340 5.95 24.85 -50.52
N TYR A 341 6.70 23.90 -51.09
CA TYR A 341 7.13 22.67 -50.44
C TYR A 341 8.66 22.67 -50.31
N ASP A 342 9.18 22.34 -49.13
CA ASP A 342 10.61 22.22 -48.85
C ASP A 342 10.91 20.84 -48.24
N GLY A 343 11.49 19.94 -49.02
CA GLY A 343 11.76 18.59 -48.54
C GLY A 343 12.26 17.66 -49.64
N PRO A 344 12.57 16.40 -49.29
CA PRO A 344 12.99 15.40 -50.25
C PRO A 344 11.86 15.09 -51.24
N ASP A 345 12.23 14.75 -52.49
CA ASP A 345 11.25 14.37 -53.49
C ASP A 345 10.45 13.15 -53.02
N ASP A 346 11.12 12.10 -52.56
CA ASP A 346 10.46 10.89 -52.04
C ASP A 346 11.21 10.36 -50.81
N GLY A 347 10.53 9.58 -49.97
CA GLY A 347 11.20 8.59 -49.12
C GLY A 347 11.34 8.94 -47.65
N VAL A 348 10.26 9.38 -46.99
CA VAL A 348 10.25 9.60 -45.53
C VAL A 348 9.16 8.72 -44.87
N PRO A 349 9.46 7.45 -44.52
CA PRO A 349 8.46 6.54 -43.97
C PRO A 349 8.19 6.84 -42.48
N VAL A 350 6.92 7.03 -42.14
CA VAL A 350 6.43 7.12 -40.74
C VAL A 350 5.33 6.11 -40.48
N GLN A 351 5.19 5.64 -39.24
CA GLN A 351 4.05 4.80 -38.86
C GLN A 351 2.84 5.68 -38.55
N GLY A 352 1.79 5.55 -39.35
CA GLY A 352 0.63 6.42 -39.21
C GLY A 352 -0.62 6.01 -39.97
N ASP A 353 -1.70 6.73 -39.68
CA ASP A 353 -2.90 6.76 -40.50
C ASP A 353 -2.78 7.90 -41.50
N PRO A 354 -2.77 7.61 -42.82
CA PRO A 354 -2.58 8.64 -43.85
C PRO A 354 -3.75 9.64 -43.91
N GLN A 355 -4.96 9.27 -43.51
CA GLN A 355 -6.09 10.20 -43.48
C GLN A 355 -5.92 11.20 -42.33
N LEU A 356 -5.54 10.73 -41.15
CA LEU A 356 -5.30 11.59 -39.99
C LEU A 356 -4.10 12.51 -40.20
N LEU A 357 -2.97 11.98 -40.71
CA LEU A 357 -1.81 12.82 -41.01
C LEU A 357 -2.14 13.90 -42.05
N ARG A 358 -2.91 13.55 -43.09
CA ARG A 358 -3.40 14.52 -44.08
C ARG A 358 -4.28 15.60 -43.46
N GLU A 359 -5.14 15.22 -42.51
CA GLU A 359 -5.97 16.16 -41.77
C GLU A 359 -5.15 17.08 -40.86
N ALA A 360 -4.11 16.57 -40.20
CA ALA A 360 -3.20 17.40 -39.41
C ALA A 360 -2.50 18.45 -40.29
N LEU A 361 -1.92 18.04 -41.43
CA LEU A 361 -1.26 18.98 -42.34
C LEU A 361 -2.24 19.98 -42.96
N GLY A 362 -3.45 19.55 -43.29
CA GLY A 362 -4.51 20.44 -43.75
C GLY A 362 -4.88 21.49 -42.71
N ASN A 363 -5.03 21.10 -41.44
CA ASN A 363 -5.29 22.04 -40.34
C ASN A 363 -4.13 23.04 -40.13
N LEU A 364 -2.88 22.60 -40.31
CA LEU A 364 -1.72 23.49 -40.22
C LEU A 364 -1.69 24.51 -41.37
N LEU A 365 -1.91 24.08 -42.61
CA LEU A 365 -1.98 24.99 -43.77
C LEU A 365 -3.19 25.93 -43.69
N ASP A 366 -4.34 25.44 -43.23
CA ASP A 366 -5.52 26.28 -43.01
C ASP A 366 -5.26 27.38 -41.98
N ASN A 367 -4.51 27.05 -40.93
CA ASN A 367 -4.11 28.02 -39.92
C ASN A 367 -3.14 29.05 -40.51
N ALA A 368 -2.12 28.60 -41.24
CA ALA A 368 -1.14 29.46 -41.91
C ALA A 368 -1.79 30.41 -42.93
N LEU A 369 -2.71 29.92 -43.77
CA LEU A 369 -3.44 30.74 -44.76
C LEU A 369 -4.35 31.80 -44.12
N ARG A 370 -4.78 31.57 -42.88
CA ARG A 370 -5.71 32.45 -42.18
C ARG A 370 -5.00 33.52 -41.34
N TYR A 371 -3.84 33.19 -40.76
CA TYR A 371 -3.11 34.06 -39.84
C TYR A 371 -1.79 34.58 -40.40
N GLY A 372 -1.31 34.05 -41.52
CA GLY A 372 -0.16 34.56 -42.26
C GLY A 372 -0.38 35.97 -42.82
N ALA A 373 0.68 36.58 -43.34
CA ALA A 373 0.58 37.92 -43.90
C ALA A 373 -0.29 37.95 -45.17
N VAL A 374 -0.91 39.09 -45.44
CA VAL A 374 -1.68 39.29 -46.67
C VAL A 374 -0.70 39.27 -47.85
N ARG A 375 -0.90 38.34 -48.79
CA ARG A 375 0.03 38.03 -49.89
C ARG A 375 1.42 37.57 -49.41
N GLY A 376 1.42 36.84 -48.30
CA GLY A 376 2.62 36.31 -47.66
C GLY A 376 3.14 35.02 -48.28
N VAL A 377 4.08 34.40 -47.58
CA VAL A 377 4.73 33.13 -47.94
C VAL A 377 4.40 32.06 -46.91
N ILE A 378 4.00 30.88 -47.38
CA ILE A 378 3.78 29.69 -46.56
C ILE A 378 4.63 28.55 -47.13
N THR A 379 5.39 27.87 -46.27
CA THR A 379 6.21 26.72 -46.69
C THR A 379 5.84 25.49 -45.86
N LEU A 380 5.47 24.39 -46.53
CA LEU A 380 5.34 23.09 -45.88
C LEU A 380 6.66 22.33 -46.00
N GLY A 381 7.33 22.13 -44.86
CA GLY A 381 8.62 21.48 -44.79
C GLY A 381 8.56 20.02 -44.33
N VAL A 382 9.38 19.15 -44.90
CA VAL A 382 9.63 17.78 -44.40
C VAL A 382 11.12 17.54 -44.32
N GLN A 383 11.61 17.11 -43.15
CA GLN A 383 13.00 16.76 -42.92
C GLN A 383 13.10 15.43 -42.17
N GLN A 384 14.09 14.64 -42.55
CA GLN A 384 14.48 13.44 -41.84
C GLN A 384 15.93 13.60 -41.37
N ASP A 385 16.12 13.55 -40.06
CA ASP A 385 17.43 13.37 -39.41
C ASP A 385 17.58 11.91 -38.96
N ALA A 386 18.77 11.51 -38.53
CA ALA A 386 19.15 10.11 -38.25
C ALA A 386 18.09 9.27 -37.53
N ASP A 387 17.49 9.81 -36.45
CA ASP A 387 16.48 9.11 -35.63
C ASP A 387 15.15 9.86 -35.54
N ARG A 388 14.92 10.90 -36.36
CA ARG A 388 13.75 11.78 -36.22
C ARG A 388 13.22 12.24 -37.55
N VAL A 389 11.90 12.21 -37.69
CA VAL A 389 11.20 12.79 -38.83
C VAL A 389 10.42 14.01 -38.34
N GLN A 390 10.57 15.13 -39.03
CA GLN A 390 9.82 16.35 -38.75
C GLN A 390 9.06 16.80 -40.00
N VAL A 391 7.80 17.17 -39.81
CA VAL A 391 6.99 17.89 -40.81
C VAL A 391 6.45 19.15 -40.16
N TRP A 392 6.52 20.28 -40.86
CA TRP A 392 6.08 21.56 -40.33
C TRP A 392 5.48 22.45 -41.41
N VAL A 393 4.79 23.49 -40.98
CA VAL A 393 4.34 24.61 -41.81
C VAL A 393 4.92 25.88 -41.21
N ASP A 394 5.60 26.65 -42.05
CA ASP A 394 6.08 28.00 -41.76
C ASP A 394 5.13 29.01 -42.38
N ASP A 395 4.76 30.04 -41.63
CA ASP A 395 4.05 31.23 -42.11
C ASP A 395 4.78 32.51 -41.70
N ASP A 396 4.57 33.58 -42.45
CA ASP A 396 5.15 34.91 -42.23
C ASP A 396 4.23 35.86 -41.43
N GLY A 397 3.31 35.29 -40.64
CA GLY A 397 2.37 36.04 -39.82
C GLY A 397 2.98 36.68 -38.57
N PRO A 398 2.15 37.12 -37.60
CA PRO A 398 2.62 37.71 -36.34
C PRO A 398 3.28 36.70 -35.39
N GLY A 399 3.20 35.40 -35.69
CA GLY A 399 3.74 34.33 -34.85
C GLY A 399 2.90 34.03 -33.61
N ILE A 400 3.38 33.08 -32.78
CA ILE A 400 2.73 32.69 -31.52
C ILE A 400 3.68 33.02 -30.36
N ALA A 401 3.25 33.92 -29.47
CA ALA A 401 4.02 34.31 -28.28
C ALA A 401 4.29 33.11 -27.36
N GLU A 402 5.48 33.05 -26.74
CA GLU A 402 5.91 31.91 -25.91
C GLU A 402 4.89 31.53 -24.82
N ALA A 403 4.32 32.54 -24.14
CA ALA A 403 3.32 32.35 -23.08
C ALA A 403 2.02 31.70 -23.57
N GLU A 404 1.73 31.83 -24.87
CA GLU A 404 0.51 31.33 -25.50
C GLU A 404 0.70 29.93 -26.11
N ARG A 405 1.94 29.50 -26.38
CA ARG A 405 2.26 28.22 -27.05
C ARG A 405 1.68 26.99 -26.33
N GLY A 406 1.59 27.02 -25.00
CA GLY A 406 0.99 25.93 -24.22
C GLY A 406 -0.55 25.90 -24.26
N ARG A 407 -1.18 27.04 -24.57
CA ARG A 407 -2.65 27.20 -24.54
C ARG A 407 -3.29 27.11 -25.91
N VAL A 408 -2.55 27.41 -26.99
CA VAL A 408 -3.05 27.30 -28.38
C VAL A 408 -3.38 25.88 -28.81
N THR A 409 -2.92 24.87 -28.08
CA THR A 409 -3.33 23.47 -28.26
C THR A 409 -4.59 23.11 -27.48
N GLU A 410 -5.10 23.99 -26.61
CA GLU A 410 -6.37 23.79 -25.91
C GLU A 410 -7.54 23.95 -26.89
N ARG A 411 -8.57 23.11 -26.73
CA ARG A 411 -9.76 23.12 -27.59
C ARG A 411 -10.49 24.46 -27.45
N PHE A 412 -10.86 25.06 -28.58
CA PHE A 412 -11.58 26.34 -28.68
C PHE A 412 -10.79 27.55 -28.16
N TYR A 413 -9.51 27.40 -27.86
CA TYR A 413 -8.67 28.51 -27.46
C TYR A 413 -8.32 29.40 -28.66
N ARG A 414 -8.31 30.72 -28.44
CA ARG A 414 -8.01 31.73 -29.45
C ARG A 414 -7.21 32.87 -28.84
N VAL A 415 -6.12 33.25 -29.51
CA VAL A 415 -5.28 34.41 -29.11
C VAL A 415 -5.98 35.74 -29.43
N SER A 416 -6.82 35.79 -30.46
CA SER A 416 -7.64 36.96 -30.81
C SER A 416 -9.09 36.58 -31.17
N SER A 417 -10.03 37.45 -30.79
CA SER A 417 -11.46 37.35 -31.09
C SER A 417 -11.79 37.68 -32.55
N GLU A 418 -10.87 38.33 -33.26
CA GLU A 418 -11.02 38.74 -34.66
C GLU A 418 -10.51 37.62 -35.57
N GLY A 419 -11.41 36.99 -36.32
CA GLY A 419 -11.12 35.88 -37.24
C GLY A 419 -12.19 34.78 -37.22
N ASP A 420 -12.45 34.17 -38.38
CA ASP A 420 -13.54 33.20 -38.61
C ASP A 420 -13.17 31.74 -38.24
N GLY A 421 -12.39 31.56 -37.16
CA GLY A 421 -11.81 30.28 -36.74
C GLY A 421 -12.41 29.65 -35.50
N CYS A 422 -12.56 28.33 -35.55
CA CYS A 422 -13.17 27.53 -34.48
C CYS A 422 -12.23 27.26 -33.28
N GLY A 423 -10.93 27.60 -33.38
CA GLY A 423 -9.93 27.29 -32.34
C GLY A 423 -9.72 25.79 -32.13
N LEU A 424 -10.05 24.96 -33.13
CA LEU A 424 -9.94 23.51 -33.07
C LEU A 424 -8.75 22.96 -33.85
N GLY A 425 -8.25 23.68 -34.86
CA GLY A 425 -7.23 23.18 -35.78
C GLY A 425 -5.97 22.68 -35.06
N LEU A 426 -5.36 23.52 -34.21
CA LEU A 426 -4.15 23.13 -33.47
C LEU A 426 -4.42 22.06 -32.39
N ALA A 427 -5.61 22.04 -31.80
CA ALA A 427 -6.02 20.97 -30.88
C ALA A 427 -6.17 19.61 -31.59
N ILE A 428 -6.64 19.61 -32.84
CA ILE A 428 -6.72 18.40 -33.69
C ILE A 428 -5.32 17.93 -34.07
N VAL A 429 -4.42 18.85 -34.43
CA VAL A 429 -3.03 18.50 -34.72
C VAL A 429 -2.36 17.88 -33.49
N ALA A 430 -2.54 18.47 -32.30
CA ALA A 430 -2.00 17.93 -31.05
C ALA A 430 -2.52 16.52 -30.75
N GLU A 431 -3.82 16.30 -30.94
CA GLU A 431 -4.47 14.98 -30.77
C GLU A 431 -3.93 13.95 -31.77
N ILE A 432 -3.83 14.32 -33.04
CA ILE A 432 -3.29 13.44 -34.08
C ILE A 432 -1.83 13.11 -33.77
N ALA A 433 -1.03 14.09 -33.33
CA ALA A 433 0.36 13.87 -32.89
C ALA A 433 0.43 12.79 -31.81
N GLN A 434 -0.36 12.96 -30.75
CA GLN A 434 -0.38 12.04 -29.61
C GLN A 434 -0.76 10.61 -30.02
N ARG A 435 -1.77 10.45 -30.90
CA ARG A 435 -2.19 9.13 -31.42
C ARG A 435 -1.13 8.43 -32.27
N HIS A 436 -0.23 9.20 -32.88
CA HIS A 436 0.87 8.70 -33.69
C HIS A 436 2.19 8.56 -32.91
N GLY A 437 2.18 8.84 -31.60
CA GLY A 437 3.40 8.89 -30.80
C GLY A 437 4.35 10.03 -31.19
N ALA A 438 3.86 11.03 -31.92
CA ALA A 438 4.61 12.21 -32.33
C ALA A 438 4.44 13.35 -31.32
N ALA A 439 5.43 14.23 -31.24
CA ALA A 439 5.35 15.47 -30.50
C ALA A 439 4.95 16.63 -31.43
N MET A 440 3.93 17.41 -31.05
CA MET A 440 3.66 18.68 -31.70
C MET A 440 4.74 19.71 -31.29
N VAL A 441 5.24 20.48 -32.26
CA VAL A 441 6.26 21.50 -32.06
C VAL A 441 5.73 22.83 -32.56
N ILE A 442 5.87 23.87 -31.74
CA ILE A 442 5.52 25.26 -32.07
C ILE A 442 6.78 26.09 -31.83
N ASP A 443 7.26 26.76 -32.87
CA ASP A 443 8.45 27.60 -32.86
C ASP A 443 8.23 28.86 -33.72
N THR A 444 9.24 29.70 -33.82
CA THR A 444 9.27 30.86 -34.72
C THR A 444 9.84 30.46 -36.06
N ALA A 445 9.15 30.79 -37.16
CA ALA A 445 9.64 30.49 -38.50
C ALA A 445 10.85 31.37 -38.87
N PRO A 446 11.80 30.87 -39.68
CA PRO A 446 12.98 31.64 -40.12
C PRO A 446 12.62 32.91 -40.90
N ILE A 447 11.48 32.91 -41.58
CA ILE A 447 10.93 34.04 -42.35
C ILE A 447 10.23 35.10 -41.47
N GLY A 448 10.25 34.93 -40.14
CA GLY A 448 9.32 35.60 -39.22
C GLY A 448 8.02 34.81 -39.13
N GLY A 449 7.22 35.02 -38.08
CA GLY A 449 5.94 34.32 -37.91
C GLY A 449 6.02 33.01 -37.12
N ALA A 450 5.18 32.03 -37.48
CA ALA A 450 5.07 30.76 -36.74
C ALA A 450 5.54 29.56 -37.56
N ARG A 451 6.27 28.66 -36.89
CA ARG A 451 6.58 27.31 -37.35
C ARG A 451 5.77 26.33 -36.51
N VAL A 452 4.87 25.59 -37.13
CA VAL A 452 4.07 24.59 -36.41
C VAL A 452 4.15 23.24 -37.11
N GLY A 453 4.41 22.17 -36.36
CA GLY A 453 4.65 20.86 -36.96
C GLY A 453 4.54 19.67 -36.01
N LEU A 454 4.84 18.50 -36.57
CA LEU A 454 4.87 17.21 -35.91
C LEU A 454 6.29 16.65 -35.99
N ARG A 455 6.74 16.03 -34.89
CA ARG A 455 8.03 15.37 -34.79
C ARG A 455 7.86 13.94 -34.31
N PHE A 456 8.21 12.99 -35.17
CA PHE A 456 8.19 11.55 -34.90
C PHE A 456 9.57 11.11 -34.38
N THR A 457 9.57 10.17 -33.44
CA THR A 457 10.78 9.63 -32.77
C THR A 457 10.88 8.12 -32.92
#